data_AF-A0A0B1TFK2-F1
#
_entry.id   AF-A0A0B1TFK2-F1
#
_cell.length_a   1.000
_cell.length_b   1.000
_cell.length_c   1.000
_cell.angle_alpha   90.00
_cell.angle_beta   90.00
_cell.angle_gamma   90.00
#
_symmetry.space_group_name_H-M   'P 1'
#
loop_
_entity.id
_entity.type
_entity.pdbx_description
1 polymer ?
#
loop_
_entity_poly.entity_id
_entity_poly.type
_entity_poly.pdbx_seq_one_letter_code
_entity_poly.pdbx_strand_id
1 'polypeptide(L)' 'MDFVAARSFPVGGKENWGLIVFDKQSLLLDTTPEDGLNMTVDRLFHEYRIEKIISHEIAHQW' A
#
# COMPACT_ATOMS: atom_id res chain seq x y z
N MET A 1 14.77 7.83 1.73
CA MET A 1 13.65 7.06 2.27
C MET A 1 13.19 6.16 1.16
N ASP A 2 13.21 4.87 1.40
CA ASP A 2 12.87 3.85 0.41
C ASP A 2 11.68 3.03 0.90
N PHE A 3 10.85 2.60 -0.05
CA PHE A 3 9.71 1.71 0.19
C PHE A 3 9.97 0.37 -0.48
N VAL A 4 9.69 -0.72 0.24
CA VAL A 4 9.83 -2.07 -0.30
C VAL A 4 8.56 -2.89 -0.05
N ALA A 5 8.06 -3.54 -1.10
CA ALA A 5 6.99 -4.52 -1.01
C ALA A 5 7.58 -5.90 -0.70
N ALA A 6 7.35 -6.41 0.51
CA ALA A 6 7.64 -7.78 0.87
C ALA A 6 6.60 -8.72 0.24
N ARG A 7 7.04 -9.89 -0.25
CA ARG A 7 6.16 -10.89 -0.89
C ARG A 7 5.03 -11.37 0.02
N SER A 8 5.31 -11.46 1.32
CA SER A 8 4.34 -11.73 2.38
C SER A 8 4.87 -11.07 3.64
N PHE A 9 4.02 -10.30 4.30
CA PHE A 9 4.36 -9.64 5.55
C PHE A 9 3.22 -9.80 6.56
N PRO A 10 3.49 -10.08 7.84
CA PRO A 10 2.45 -10.36 8.83
C PRO A 10 1.64 -9.11 9.22
N VAL A 11 2.12 -7.92 8.86
CA VAL A 11 1.48 -6.63 9.11
C VAL A 11 1.41 -5.84 7.80
N GLY A 12 0.59 -4.79 7.74
CA GLY A 12 0.43 -4.01 6.52
C GLY A 12 1.66 -3.15 6.17
N GLY A 13 2.38 -2.65 7.18
CA GLY A 13 3.54 -1.77 7.04
C GLY A 13 4.43 -1.83 8.29
N LYS A 14 5.70 -1.47 8.13
CA LYS A 14 6.64 -1.28 9.23
C LYS A 14 7.60 -0.13 8.94
N GLU A 15 7.49 0.88 9.78
CA GLU A 15 8.19 2.17 9.87
C GLU A 15 9.71 2.11 10.15
N ASN A 16 10.48 1.14 9.64
CA ASN A 16 11.94 1.20 9.89
C ASN A 16 12.52 2.50 9.29
N TRP A 17 13.36 3.19 10.07
CA TRP A 17 13.90 4.48 9.66
C TRP A 17 14.73 4.41 8.38
N GLY A 18 14.29 5.18 7.38
CA GLY A 18 14.90 5.23 6.06
C GLY A 18 14.49 4.11 5.10
N LEU A 19 13.94 3.00 5.58
CA LEU A 19 13.47 1.86 4.77
C LEU A 19 12.13 1.30 5.30
N ILE A 20 11.03 1.76 4.74
CA ILE A 20 9.70 1.29 5.15
C ILE A 20 9.34 0.02 4.36
N VAL A 21 8.94 -1.01 5.09
CA VAL A 21 8.58 -2.32 4.53
C VAL A 21 7.07 -2.48 4.56
N PHE A 22 6.45 -2.76 3.42
CA PHE A 22 5.02 -3.00 3.29
C PHE A 22 4.74 -4.45 2.88
N ASP A 23 3.57 -4.97 3.26
CA ASP A 23 3.02 -6.12 2.54
C ASP A 23 2.76 -5.74 1.07
N LYS A 24 2.89 -6.71 0.16
CA LYS A 24 2.62 -6.52 -1.26
C LYS A 24 1.28 -5.82 -1.52
N GLN A 25 0.22 -6.24 -0.83
CA GLN A 25 -1.13 -5.69 -1.05
C GLN A 25 -1.34 -4.29 -0.44
N SER A 26 -0.40 -3.86 0.41
CA SER A 26 -0.42 -2.55 1.08
C SER A 26 0.36 -1.48 0.32
N LEU A 27 1.13 -1.86 -0.71
CA LEU A 27 1.92 -0.92 -1.52
C LEU A 27 1.60 -1.02 -3.02
N LEU A 28 1.33 -2.21 -3.54
CA LEU A 28 1.08 -2.40 -4.97
C LEU A 28 -0.42 -2.39 -5.26
N LEU A 29 -0.81 -1.59 -6.25
CA LEU A 29 -2.13 -1.63 -6.86
C LEU A 29 -2.02 -2.43 -8.17
N ASP A 30 -2.75 -3.53 -8.27
CA ASP A 30 -2.87 -4.25 -9.54
C ASP A 30 -3.91 -3.53 -10.40
N THR A 31 -3.47 -2.95 -11.51
CA THR A 31 -4.30 -2.08 -12.37
C THR A 31 -4.73 -2.77 -13.65
N THR A 32 -4.67 -4.11 -13.75
CA THR A 32 -5.14 -4.83 -14.94
C THR A 32 -6.57 -4.37 -15.29
N PRO A 33 -6.75 -3.67 -16.42
CA PRO A 33 -8.04 -3.13 -16.80
C PRO A 33 -8.86 -4.25 -17.41
N GLU A 34 -9.54 -5.04 -16.59
CA GLU A 34 -10.64 -5.88 -17.06
C GLU A 34 -11.94 -5.06 -17.06
N ASP A 35 -12.02 -4.11 -17.99
CA ASP A 35 -13.17 -3.47 -18.68
C ASP A 35 -14.59 -3.46 -18.04
N GLY A 36 -14.72 -3.47 -16.71
CA GLY A 36 -16.01 -3.45 -16.02
C GLY A 36 -16.28 -2.14 -15.29
N LEU A 37 -17.32 -1.40 -15.68
CA LEU A 37 -17.87 -0.21 -14.98
C LEU A 37 -18.15 -0.42 -13.47
N ASN A 38 -18.10 -1.67 -12.97
CA ASN A 38 -18.25 -2.04 -11.56
C ASN A 38 -16.95 -2.01 -10.73
N MET A 39 -15.78 -1.73 -11.33
CA MET A 39 -14.48 -1.75 -10.61
C MET A 39 -14.13 -0.45 -9.88
N THR A 40 -14.89 0.64 -10.06
CA THR A 40 -14.50 1.97 -9.56
C THR A 40 -14.48 2.06 -8.03
N VAL A 41 -15.44 1.44 -7.34
CA VAL A 41 -15.55 1.50 -5.87
C VAL A 41 -14.48 0.63 -5.21
N ASP A 42 -14.25 -0.57 -5.73
CA ASP A 42 -13.23 -1.50 -5.22
C ASP A 42 -11.84 -0.91 -5.41
N ARG A 43 -11.56 -0.38 -6.60
CA ARG A 43 -10.31 0.35 -6.87
C ARG A 43 -10.11 1.53 -5.93
N LEU A 44 -11.10 2.39 -5.76
CA LEU A 44 -11.01 3.56 -4.87
C LEU A 44 -10.75 3.13 -3.42
N PHE A 45 -11.39 2.05 -2.98
CA PHE A 45 -11.14 1.46 -1.66
C PHE A 45 -9.69 0.97 -1.52
N HIS A 46 -9.16 0.29 -2.54
CA HIS A 46 -7.77 -0.18 -2.56
C HIS A 46 -6.76 0.97 -2.58
N GLU A 47 -6.98 2.00 -3.40
CA GLU A 47 -6.16 3.22 -3.44
C GLU A 47 -6.16 3.91 -2.08
N TYR A 48 -7.34 4.16 -1.49
CA TYR A 48 -7.46 4.79 -0.17
C TYR A 48 -6.76 3.98 0.93
N ARG A 49 -6.87 2.64 0.88
CA ARG A 49 -6.22 1.75 1.84
C ARG A 49 -4.69 1.88 1.77
N ILE A 50 -4.13 1.92 0.56
CA ILE A 50 -2.68 2.08 0.32
C ILE A 50 -2.22 3.47 0.78
N GLU A 51 -2.94 4.53 0.41
CA GLU A 51 -2.61 5.90 0.81
C GLU A 51 -2.57 6.04 2.34
N LYS A 52 -3.59 5.50 3.02
CA LYS A 52 -3.69 5.56 4.48
C LYS A 52 -2.50 4.90 5.16
N ILE A 53 -2.08 3.72 4.70
CA ILE A 53 -0.98 3.00 5.34
C ILE A 53 0.36 3.63 5.05
N ILE A 54 0.61 4.09 3.81
CA ILE A 54 1.83 4.85 3.49
C ILE A 54 1.93 6.10 4.37
N SER A 55 0.83 6.85 4.51
CA SER A 55 0.78 8.04 5.36
C SER A 55 1.07 7.72 6.83
N HIS A 56 0.54 6.60 7.34
CA HIS A 56 0.79 6.13 8.71
C HIS A 56 2.28 5.84 8.94
N GLU A 57 2.91 5.04 8.07
CA GLU A 57 4.31 4.64 8.26
C GLU A 57 5.29 5.81 8.06
N ILE A 58 4.98 6.74 7.16
CA ILE A 58 5.75 7.98 6.97
C ILE A 58 5.66 8.83 8.24
N ALA A 59 4.47 8.99 8.85
CA ALA A 59 4.31 9.85 10.03
C ALA A 59 5.24 9.48 11.21
N HIS A 60 5.58 8.20 11.35
CA HIS A 60 6.51 7.71 12.38
C HIS A 60 7.99 8.08 12.18
N GLN A 61 8.33 8.70 11.05
CA GLN A 61 9.72 9.08 10.74
C GLN A 61 10.12 10.44 11.28
N TRP A 62 9.20 11.11 11.97
CA TRP A 62 9.36 12.37 12.67
C TRP A 62 9.15 12.12 14.17
#